data_AF-A0A1G8GVF0-F1
#
_entry.id   AF-A0A1G8GVF0-F1
#
_cell.length_a   1.000
_cell.length_b   1.000
_cell.length_c   1.000
_cell.angle_alpha   90.00
_cell.angle_beta   90.00
_cell.angle_gamma   90.00
#
_symmetry.space_group_name_H-M   'P 1'
#
loop_
_entity.id
_entity.type
_entity.pdbx_description
1 polymer ?
#
loop_
_entity_poly.entity_id
_entity_poly.type
_entity_poly.pdbx_seq_one_letter_code
_entity_poly.pdbx_strand_id
1 'polypeptide(L)'
;MAPMEKSDRQIIPDLAQFANRPWQRLNHREALADLVRLGWIPCGIGDWAVAVRSPDGRLAARVCPFDPAYEAFLELCRRCPGNPYLPDVAYSAVLDGGATIAVLDHLAPAKEPQAAELARQWNAEDGAPEELDAVRRAAQAIDGEYRTHTPWWDGIDLNENNVRQRHDGHPVVIDVFCMDGEALYGQILKDASVVRERMGEARTRHVLDIPYIARESTPEEIETLRRAWGQAARPQNSTVYSA
;
A
#
# COMPACT_ATOMS: atom_id res chain seq x y z
N MET A 1 8.31 40.46 -12.83
CA MET A 1 7.97 39.03 -12.76
C MET A 1 9.24 38.25 -13.05
N ALA A 2 9.98 37.89 -12.00
CA ALA A 2 11.17 37.06 -12.13
C ALA A 2 10.73 35.61 -12.39
N PRO A 3 11.45 34.85 -13.23
CA PRO A 3 11.14 33.44 -13.42
C PRO A 3 11.50 32.70 -12.14
N MET A 4 10.49 32.03 -11.59
CA MET A 4 10.59 31.12 -10.46
C MET A 4 11.57 30.00 -10.85
N GLU A 5 12.74 29.97 -10.19
CA GLU A 5 13.75 28.93 -10.37
C GLU A 5 13.08 27.57 -10.20
N LYS A 6 13.22 26.73 -11.24
CA LYS A 6 12.98 25.30 -11.12
C LYS A 6 13.95 24.80 -10.06
N SER A 7 13.44 24.46 -8.88
CA SER A 7 14.19 23.68 -7.91
C SER A 7 14.77 22.47 -8.64
N ASP A 8 16.10 22.44 -8.76
CA ASP A 8 16.86 21.28 -9.18
C ASP A 8 16.62 20.17 -8.16
N ARG A 9 15.48 19.47 -8.28
CA ARG A 9 15.35 18.12 -7.75
C ARG A 9 16.32 17.29 -8.56
N GLN A 10 17.56 17.23 -8.07
CA GLN A 10 18.60 16.33 -8.54
C GLN A 10 17.95 14.98 -8.81
N ILE A 11 17.97 14.54 -10.07
CA ILE A 11 17.42 13.23 -10.45
C ILE A 11 18.08 12.22 -9.51
N ILE A 12 17.31 11.64 -8.60
CA ILE A 12 17.81 10.63 -7.69
C ILE A 12 18.28 9.49 -8.61
N PRO A 13 19.59 9.16 -8.67
CA PRO A 13 20.11 8.20 -9.65
C PRO A 13 19.36 6.86 -9.60
N ASP A 14 18.92 6.48 -8.41
CA ASP A 14 18.14 5.27 -8.13
C ASP A 14 16.72 5.29 -8.72
N LEU A 15 16.22 6.42 -9.20
CA LEU A 15 14.93 6.54 -9.91
C LEU A 15 15.08 6.58 -11.42
N ALA A 16 16.27 6.88 -11.96
CA ALA A 16 16.49 6.85 -13.42
C ALA A 16 16.19 5.46 -14.00
N GLN A 17 16.44 4.41 -13.21
CA GLN A 17 16.12 3.02 -13.56
C GLN A 17 14.62 2.68 -13.53
N PHE A 18 13.75 3.54 -13.00
CA PHE A 18 12.29 3.32 -12.95
C PHE A 18 11.56 3.85 -14.19
N ALA A 19 12.07 4.93 -14.80
CA ALA A 19 11.35 5.67 -15.84
C ALA A 19 11.06 4.86 -17.13
N ASN A 20 11.92 3.89 -17.47
CA ASN A 20 11.82 3.12 -18.71
C ASN A 20 11.39 1.66 -18.49
N ARG A 21 10.97 1.29 -17.28
CA ARG A 21 10.60 -0.09 -16.97
C ARG A 21 9.14 -0.37 -17.34
N PRO A 22 8.84 -1.54 -17.92
CA PRO A 22 7.48 -1.91 -18.32
C PRO A 22 6.68 -2.42 -17.11
N TRP A 23 6.56 -1.60 -16.05
CA TRP A 23 5.96 -1.99 -14.76
C TRP A 23 4.59 -2.67 -14.89
N GLN A 24 3.73 -2.16 -15.77
CA GLN A 24 2.40 -2.72 -16.03
C GLN A 24 2.41 -4.16 -16.58
N ARG A 25 3.55 -4.66 -17.06
CA ARG A 25 3.72 -6.03 -17.56
C ARG A 25 4.39 -6.96 -16.55
N LEU A 26 4.93 -6.41 -15.47
CA LEU A 26 5.57 -7.18 -14.42
C LEU A 26 4.56 -7.44 -13.32
N ASN A 27 4.48 -8.69 -12.85
CA ASN A 27 3.79 -8.95 -11.58
C ASN A 27 4.67 -8.52 -10.39
N HIS A 28 4.10 -8.52 -9.19
CA HIS A 28 4.81 -8.13 -7.96
C HIS A 28 6.10 -8.91 -7.69
N ARG A 29 6.18 -10.20 -8.05
CA ARG A 29 7.39 -11.03 -7.83
C ARG A 29 8.49 -10.66 -8.81
N GLU A 30 8.14 -10.41 -10.07
CA GLU A 30 9.07 -9.95 -11.09
C GLU A 30 9.61 -8.56 -10.76
N ALA A 31 8.74 -7.64 -10.34
CA ALA A 31 9.14 -6.31 -9.88
C ALA A 31 10.11 -6.38 -8.70
N LEU A 32 9.82 -7.22 -7.69
CA LEU A 32 10.70 -7.42 -6.54
C LEU A 32 12.05 -8.02 -6.95
N ALA A 33 12.05 -9.05 -7.80
CA ALA A 33 13.28 -9.66 -8.31
C ALA A 33 14.13 -8.66 -9.10
N ASP A 34 13.49 -7.79 -9.88
CA ASP A 34 14.17 -6.73 -10.62
C ASP A 34 14.83 -5.69 -9.72
N LEU A 35 14.16 -5.25 -8.65
CA LEU A 35 14.77 -4.35 -7.67
C LEU A 35 15.98 -4.99 -6.98
N VAL A 36 15.88 -6.27 -6.60
CA VAL A 36 16.99 -7.00 -5.99
C VAL A 36 18.18 -7.11 -6.96
N ARG A 37 17.94 -7.36 -8.25
CA ARG A 37 19.00 -7.37 -9.28
C ARG A 37 19.67 -6.00 -9.45
N LEU A 38 18.95 -4.92 -9.15
CA LEU A 38 19.47 -3.54 -9.13
C LEU A 38 20.18 -3.18 -7.82
N GLY A 39 20.35 -4.14 -6.91
CA GLY A 39 21.05 -3.93 -5.64
C GLY A 39 20.17 -3.38 -4.52
N TRP A 40 18.84 -3.31 -4.71
CA TRP A 40 17.94 -3.03 -3.61
C TRP A 40 17.91 -4.22 -2.64
N ILE A 41 17.87 -3.95 -1.35
CA ILE A 41 17.94 -5.00 -0.31
C ILE A 41 16.65 -5.06 0.49
N PRO A 42 16.12 -6.24 0.83
CA PRO A 42 14.96 -6.36 1.72
C PRO A 42 15.18 -5.61 3.04
N CYS A 43 14.20 -4.80 3.44
CA CYS A 43 14.26 -4.01 4.67
C CYS A 43 12.99 -4.05 5.51
N GLY A 44 11.91 -4.67 5.01
CA GLY A 44 10.68 -4.87 5.79
C GLY A 44 9.69 -5.79 5.08
N ILE A 45 8.86 -6.45 5.87
CA ILE A 45 7.71 -7.22 5.40
C ILE A 45 6.53 -6.81 6.27
N GLY A 46 5.52 -6.19 5.66
CA GLY A 46 4.24 -5.91 6.30
C GLY A 46 3.20 -6.93 5.87
N ASP A 47 1.95 -6.74 6.29
CA ASP A 47 0.86 -7.68 5.99
C ASP A 47 0.51 -7.73 4.50
N TRP A 48 0.59 -6.57 3.85
CA TRP A 48 0.18 -6.40 2.46
C TRP A 48 1.35 -6.31 1.46
N ALA A 49 2.57 -5.99 1.91
CA ALA A 49 3.66 -5.64 1.01
C ALA A 49 5.05 -6.01 1.55
N VAL A 50 5.99 -6.14 0.62
CA VAL A 50 7.43 -6.26 0.90
C VAL A 50 8.10 -4.92 0.61
N ALA A 51 8.95 -4.48 1.53
CA ALA A 51 9.76 -3.28 1.38
C ALA A 51 11.22 -3.64 1.09
N VAL A 52 11.81 -3.01 0.08
CA VAL A 52 13.24 -3.06 -0.22
C VAL A 52 13.83 -1.66 -0.17
N ARG A 53 15.06 -1.52 0.32
CA ARG A 53 15.80 -0.27 0.44
C ARG A 53 16.74 -0.07 -0.75
N SER A 54 16.84 1.16 -1.23
CA SER A 54 17.73 1.55 -2.32
C SER A 54 19.21 1.31 -1.97
N PRO A 55 20.10 1.14 -2.96
CA PRO A 55 21.53 0.97 -2.74
C PRO A 55 22.16 2.13 -1.94
N ASP A 56 21.70 3.36 -2.15
CA ASP A 56 22.18 4.54 -1.42
C ASP A 56 21.55 4.71 -0.02
N GLY A 57 20.58 3.86 0.33
CA GLY A 57 19.91 3.84 1.63
C GLY A 57 18.85 4.91 1.84
N ARG A 58 18.61 5.82 0.89
CA ARG A 58 17.72 6.98 1.05
C ARG A 58 16.26 6.67 0.76
N LEU A 59 15.97 5.69 -0.09
CA LEU A 59 14.63 5.36 -0.55
C LEU A 59 14.23 3.93 -0.14
N ALA A 60 12.94 3.73 0.04
CA ALA A 60 12.32 2.43 0.18
C ALA A 60 11.28 2.23 -0.93
N ALA A 61 11.33 1.09 -1.61
CA ALA A 61 10.30 0.65 -2.54
C ALA A 61 9.42 -0.37 -1.83
N ARG A 62 8.14 -0.05 -1.72
CA ARG A 62 7.06 -0.93 -1.30
C ARG A 62 6.52 -1.63 -2.54
N VAL A 63 6.63 -2.96 -2.59
CA VAL A 63 6.07 -3.81 -3.65
C VAL A 63 4.93 -4.62 -3.05
N CYS A 64 3.74 -4.44 -3.59
CA CYS A 64 2.51 -4.97 -3.03
C CYS A 64 1.74 -5.80 -4.07
N PRO A 65 1.45 -7.09 -3.83
CA PRO A 65 0.61 -7.89 -4.70
C PRO A 65 -0.83 -7.37 -4.80
N PHE A 66 -1.38 -6.91 -3.68
CA PHE A 66 -2.76 -6.44 -3.59
C PHE A 66 -2.94 -5.61 -2.31
N ASP A 67 -3.30 -4.34 -2.45
CA ASP A 67 -3.70 -3.47 -1.32
C ASP A 67 -4.51 -2.29 -1.87
N PRO A 68 -5.85 -2.38 -1.81
CA PRO A 68 -6.74 -1.31 -2.25
C PRO A 68 -6.66 -0.04 -1.39
N ALA A 69 -6.21 -0.13 -0.13
CA ALA A 69 -6.15 1.02 0.76
C ALA A 69 -4.93 1.91 0.49
N TYR A 70 -3.88 1.36 -0.12
CA TYR A 70 -2.66 2.11 -0.35
C TYR A 70 -2.82 3.31 -1.29
N GLU A 71 -3.79 3.26 -2.21
CA GLU A 71 -4.08 4.39 -3.10
C GLU A 71 -4.55 5.62 -2.30
N ALA A 72 -5.33 5.42 -1.24
CA ALA A 72 -5.76 6.48 -0.33
C ALA A 72 -4.56 7.11 0.40
N PHE A 73 -3.56 6.31 0.79
CA PHE A 73 -2.34 6.84 1.41
C PHE A 73 -1.51 7.68 0.42
N LEU A 74 -1.40 7.25 -0.85
CA LEU A 74 -0.74 8.04 -1.88
C LEU A 74 -1.50 9.34 -2.22
N GLU A 75 -2.83 9.30 -2.18
CA GLU A 75 -3.69 10.49 -2.29
C GLU A 75 -3.42 11.46 -1.13
N LEU A 76 -3.32 10.97 0.11
CA LEU A 76 -2.99 11.79 1.28
C LEU A 76 -1.66 12.53 1.09
N CYS A 77 -0.62 11.81 0.67
CA CYS A 77 0.69 12.41 0.38
C CYS A 77 0.61 13.47 -0.74
N ARG A 78 -0.24 13.27 -1.76
CA ARG A 78 -0.48 14.27 -2.81
C ARG A 78 -1.25 15.49 -2.34
N ARG A 79 -2.21 15.34 -1.42
CA ARG A 79 -3.00 16.46 -0.86
C ARG A 79 -2.20 17.30 0.14
N CYS A 80 -1.18 16.71 0.75
CA CYS A 80 -0.34 17.35 1.77
C CYS A 80 1.15 17.39 1.34
N PRO A 81 1.49 17.99 0.18
CA PRO A 81 2.85 17.95 -0.34
C PRO A 81 3.83 18.67 0.60
N GLY A 82 4.95 18.00 0.93
CA GLY A 82 6.00 18.54 1.79
C GLY A 82 5.60 18.68 3.26
N ASN A 83 4.48 18.08 3.69
CA ASN A 83 4.12 18.06 5.09
C ASN A 83 5.13 17.22 5.90
N PRO A 84 5.68 17.73 7.02
CA PRO A 84 6.75 17.06 7.74
C PRO A 84 6.34 15.70 8.33
N TYR A 85 5.05 15.49 8.57
CA TYR A 85 4.50 14.25 9.12
C TYR A 85 4.21 13.17 8.07
N LEU A 86 4.47 13.42 6.77
CA LEU A 86 4.29 12.45 5.69
C LEU A 86 5.62 12.15 4.99
N PRO A 87 5.81 10.95 4.41
CA PRO A 87 6.96 10.67 3.56
C PRO A 87 6.85 11.43 2.23
N ASP A 88 7.99 11.73 1.62
CA ASP A 88 8.00 12.13 0.22
C ASP A 88 7.76 10.90 -0.67
N VAL A 89 6.77 10.99 -1.57
CA VAL A 89 6.51 9.99 -2.61
C VAL A 89 7.36 10.34 -3.82
N ALA A 90 8.36 9.51 -4.10
CA ALA A 90 9.28 9.71 -5.22
C ALA A 90 8.76 9.08 -6.52
N TYR A 91 8.02 7.98 -6.42
CA TYR A 91 7.47 7.26 -7.57
C TYR A 91 6.30 6.36 -7.16
N SER A 92 5.35 6.12 -8.06
CA SER A 92 4.40 5.02 -7.94
C SER A 92 3.95 4.52 -9.30
N ALA A 93 3.62 3.23 -9.38
CA ALA A 93 3.06 2.60 -10.57
C ALA A 93 2.19 1.39 -10.23
N VAL A 94 1.23 1.12 -11.12
CA VAL A 94 0.47 -0.14 -11.13
C VAL A 94 1.27 -1.19 -11.89
N LEU A 95 1.31 -2.39 -11.32
CA LEU A 95 1.90 -3.61 -11.85
C LEU A 95 0.81 -4.51 -12.44
N ASP A 96 1.20 -5.59 -13.10
CA ASP A 96 0.25 -6.58 -13.61
C ASP A 96 -0.66 -7.13 -12.49
N GLY A 97 -1.92 -7.36 -12.83
CA GLY A 97 -2.88 -8.03 -11.93
C GLY A 97 -3.38 -7.19 -10.74
N GLY A 98 -3.17 -5.87 -10.77
CA GLY A 98 -3.60 -4.94 -9.71
C GLY A 98 -2.57 -4.71 -8.61
N ALA A 99 -1.40 -5.35 -8.72
CA ALA A 99 -0.29 -5.10 -7.83
C ALA A 99 0.22 -3.65 -7.98
N THR A 100 0.97 -3.18 -6.99
CA THR A 100 1.51 -1.81 -6.99
C THR A 100 2.97 -1.78 -6.55
N ILE A 101 3.67 -0.76 -7.03
CA ILE A 101 4.97 -0.34 -6.51
C ILE A 101 4.89 1.13 -6.13
N ALA A 102 5.41 1.48 -4.97
CA ALA A 102 5.60 2.86 -4.54
C ALA A 102 7.00 3.04 -3.97
N VAL A 103 7.67 4.12 -4.34
CA VAL A 103 8.99 4.49 -3.83
C VAL A 103 8.85 5.75 -3.01
N LEU A 104 9.28 5.67 -1.75
CA LEU A 104 9.16 6.72 -0.75
C LEU A 104 10.51 6.93 -0.07
N ASP A 105 10.60 7.95 0.78
CA ASP A 105 11.66 8.04 1.78
C ASP A 105 11.83 6.72 2.54
N HIS A 106 13.08 6.28 2.73
CA HIS A 106 13.36 5.20 3.66
C HIS A 106 13.27 5.72 5.10
N LEU A 107 12.36 5.14 5.87
CA LEU A 107 12.10 5.53 7.26
C LEU A 107 12.44 4.37 8.20
N ALA A 108 13.08 4.67 9.32
CA ALA A 108 13.35 3.69 10.37
C ALA A 108 12.12 3.52 11.29
N PRO A 109 12.00 2.43 12.06
CA PRO A 109 11.03 2.36 13.14
C PRO A 109 11.22 3.54 14.10
N ALA A 110 10.14 4.21 14.49
CA ALA A 110 10.19 5.27 15.49
C ALA A 110 10.49 4.68 16.88
N LYS A 111 11.00 5.52 17.79
CA LYS A 111 11.15 5.14 19.20
C LYS A 111 9.75 5.06 19.84
N GLU A 112 9.50 4.04 20.66
CA GLU A 112 8.18 3.79 21.28
C GLU A 112 7.55 5.05 21.91
N PRO A 113 8.25 5.86 22.73
CA PRO A 113 7.63 7.04 23.33
C PRO A 113 7.21 8.11 22.30
N GLN A 114 7.94 8.20 21.19
CA GLN A 114 7.65 9.14 20.11
C GLN A 114 6.48 8.66 19.26
N ALA A 115 6.40 7.36 18.99
CA ALA A 115 5.29 6.74 18.27
C ALA A 115 3.98 6.87 19.06
N ALA A 116 4.01 6.55 20.35
CA ALA A 116 2.87 6.68 21.25
C ALA A 116 2.37 8.12 21.34
N GLU A 117 3.29 9.08 21.47
CA GLU A 117 2.92 10.51 21.54
C GLU A 117 2.30 11.01 20.24
N LEU A 118 2.84 10.65 19.07
CA LEU A 118 2.27 11.06 17.79
C LEU A 118 0.89 10.43 17.56
N ALA A 119 0.73 9.14 17.86
CA ALA A 119 -0.56 8.46 17.77
C ALA A 119 -1.60 9.09 18.72
N ARG A 120 -1.18 9.48 19.93
CA ARG A 120 -2.04 10.20 20.88
C ARG A 120 -2.45 11.58 20.33
N GLN A 121 -1.52 12.34 19.76
CA GLN A 121 -1.79 13.66 19.18
C GLN A 121 -2.75 13.56 17.98
N TRP A 122 -2.59 12.55 17.12
CA TRP A 122 -3.51 12.30 16.02
C TRP A 122 -4.96 12.09 16.49
N ASN A 123 -5.12 11.33 17.57
CA ASN A 123 -6.42 10.98 18.13
C ASN A 123 -7.02 12.06 19.04
N ALA A 124 -6.26 13.10 19.40
CA ALA A 124 -6.73 14.19 20.24
C ALA A 124 -7.49 15.23 19.42
N GLU A 125 -8.68 15.67 19.86
CA GLU A 125 -9.45 16.70 19.15
C GLU A 125 -8.69 18.04 19.06
N ASP A 126 -8.00 18.42 20.14
CA ASP A 126 -7.24 19.66 20.29
C ASP A 126 -5.77 19.42 20.69
N GLY A 127 -4.91 20.38 20.35
CA GLY A 127 -3.51 20.42 20.82
C GLY A 127 -2.48 19.71 19.94
N ALA A 128 -2.90 19.19 18.78
CA ALA A 128 -1.99 18.73 17.74
C ALA A 128 -1.29 19.93 17.04
N PRO A 129 -0.03 19.78 16.60
CA PRO A 129 0.61 20.75 15.71
C PRO A 129 -0.23 20.99 14.45
N GLU A 130 -0.22 22.22 13.93
CA GLU A 130 -1.06 22.63 12.79
C GLU A 130 -0.83 21.73 11.56
N GLU A 131 0.42 21.35 11.31
CA GLU A 131 0.80 20.48 10.20
C GLU A 131 0.26 19.06 10.36
N LEU A 132 0.26 18.51 11.59
CA LEU A 132 -0.31 17.20 11.87
C LEU A 132 -1.83 17.22 11.72
N ASP A 133 -2.47 18.27 12.22
CA ASP A 133 -3.91 18.46 12.11
C ASP A 133 -4.37 18.65 10.65
N ALA A 134 -3.55 19.27 9.81
CA ALA A 134 -3.78 19.34 8.37
C ALA A 134 -3.77 17.94 7.71
N VAL A 135 -2.83 17.06 8.08
CA VAL A 135 -2.80 15.66 7.60
C VAL A 135 -4.04 14.92 8.07
N ARG A 136 -4.42 15.07 9.34
CA ARG A 136 -5.61 14.42 9.92
C ARG A 136 -6.89 14.81 9.18
N ARG A 137 -7.12 16.10 8.95
CA ARG A 137 -8.30 16.57 8.19
C ARG A 137 -8.32 16.03 6.77
N ALA A 138 -7.17 16.00 6.09
CA ALA A 138 -7.06 15.44 4.75
C ALA A 138 -7.36 13.93 4.76
N ALA A 139 -6.88 13.20 5.77
CA ALA A 139 -7.17 11.78 5.91
C ALA A 139 -8.66 11.51 6.15
N GLN A 140 -9.33 12.31 6.99
CA GLN A 140 -10.78 12.23 7.22
C GLN A 140 -11.60 12.48 5.95
N ALA A 141 -11.20 13.46 5.14
CA ALA A 141 -11.86 13.72 3.85
C ALA A 141 -11.70 12.53 2.88
N ILE A 142 -10.48 11.97 2.79
CA ILE A 142 -10.20 10.79 1.96
C ILE A 142 -10.98 9.56 2.47
N ASP A 143 -11.05 9.34 3.79
CA ASP A 143 -11.86 8.26 4.37
C ASP A 143 -13.32 8.37 3.94
N GLY A 144 -13.89 9.58 4.05
CA GLY A 144 -15.26 9.86 3.61
C GLY A 144 -15.49 9.52 2.14
N GLU A 145 -14.53 9.85 1.26
CA GLU A 145 -14.58 9.54 -0.17
C GLU A 145 -14.48 8.02 -0.42
N TYR A 146 -13.43 7.37 0.07
CA TYR A 146 -13.13 5.96 -0.20
C TYR A 146 -14.19 5.02 0.38
N ARG A 147 -14.77 5.35 1.53
CA ARG A 147 -15.85 4.58 2.14
C ARG A 147 -17.08 4.44 1.23
N THR A 148 -17.31 5.38 0.31
CA THR A 148 -18.48 5.33 -0.59
C THR A 148 -18.33 4.33 -1.74
N HIS A 149 -17.10 3.98 -2.13
CA HIS A 149 -16.85 3.24 -3.37
C HIS A 149 -15.84 2.10 -3.24
N THR A 150 -15.23 1.91 -2.07
CA THR A 150 -14.22 0.86 -1.84
C THR A 150 -14.85 -0.26 -1.00
N PRO A 151 -15.11 -1.44 -1.60
CA PRO A 151 -15.64 -2.58 -0.86
C PRO A 151 -14.66 -3.06 0.22
N TRP A 152 -15.16 -3.46 1.40
CA TRP A 152 -14.33 -3.88 2.55
C TRP A 152 -13.38 -2.81 3.07
N TRP A 153 -13.72 -1.54 2.90
CA TRP A 153 -13.01 -0.42 3.53
C TRP A 153 -13.29 -0.36 5.03
N ASP A 154 -12.23 -0.31 5.85
CA ASP A 154 -12.36 -0.25 7.31
C ASP A 154 -12.13 1.19 7.82
N GLY A 155 -11.15 1.89 7.24
CA GLY A 155 -11.00 3.34 7.39
C GLY A 155 -9.61 3.76 7.82
N ILE A 156 -9.56 4.74 8.72
CA ILE A 156 -8.31 5.24 9.29
C ILE A 156 -7.87 4.30 10.43
N ASP A 157 -6.67 3.73 10.29
CA ASP A 157 -6.01 2.89 11.30
C ASP A 157 -4.62 3.47 11.60
N LEU A 158 -4.60 4.55 12.38
CA LEU A 158 -3.34 5.09 12.90
C LEU A 158 -3.09 4.59 14.32
N ASN A 159 -2.08 3.73 14.45
CA ASN A 159 -1.52 3.29 15.71
C ASN A 159 0.02 3.47 15.71
N GLU A 160 0.68 3.07 16.79
CA GLU A 160 2.13 3.24 16.97
C GLU A 160 2.95 2.56 15.87
N ASN A 161 2.45 1.47 15.28
CA ASN A 161 3.15 0.74 14.22
C ASN A 161 3.16 1.50 12.88
N ASN A 162 2.23 2.45 12.72
CA ASN A 162 2.14 3.37 11.58
C ASN A 162 3.09 4.57 11.73
N VAL A 163 3.78 4.70 12.86
CA VAL A 163 4.75 5.78 13.08
C VAL A 163 6.16 5.29 12.78
N ARG A 164 6.83 6.00 11.87
CA ARG A 164 8.23 5.83 11.51
C ARG A 164 9.02 7.08 11.85
N GLN A 165 10.33 7.04 11.70
CA GLN A 165 11.20 8.19 11.88
C GLN A 165 12.10 8.38 10.66
N ARG A 166 12.25 9.65 10.25
CA ARG A 166 13.26 10.10 9.29
C ARG A 166 14.67 9.94 9.87
N HIS A 167 15.68 10.09 9.01
CA HIS A 167 17.09 10.02 9.42
C HIS A 167 17.50 11.11 10.43
N ASP A 168 16.82 12.25 10.45
CA ASP A 168 16.99 13.32 11.43
C ASP A 168 16.24 13.08 12.75
N GLY A 169 15.50 11.97 12.85
CA GLY A 169 14.70 11.59 14.02
C GLY A 169 13.30 12.18 14.07
N HIS A 170 12.86 12.92 13.04
CA HIS A 170 11.49 13.44 12.97
C HIS A 170 10.47 12.30 12.73
N PRO A 171 9.35 12.25 13.47
CA PRO A 171 8.38 11.19 13.32
C PRO A 171 7.43 11.45 12.13
N VAL A 172 7.06 10.39 11.42
CA VAL A 172 6.27 10.42 10.19
C VAL A 172 5.21 9.33 10.26
N VAL A 173 4.00 9.61 9.79
CA VAL A 173 2.94 8.60 9.67
C VAL A 173 2.98 7.93 8.30
N ILE A 174 2.78 6.61 8.28
CA ILE A 174 2.63 5.80 7.08
C ILE A 174 1.39 4.91 7.18
N ASP A 175 0.90 4.39 6.06
CA ASP A 175 -0.12 3.35 6.02
C ASP A 175 -1.35 3.67 6.91
N VAL A 176 -1.83 4.93 6.83
CA VAL A 176 -2.89 5.49 7.69
C VAL A 176 -4.26 4.85 7.45
N PHE A 177 -4.43 4.13 6.34
CA PHE A 177 -5.69 3.55 5.93
C PHE A 177 -5.62 2.02 5.85
N CYS A 178 -6.71 1.34 6.20
CA CYS A 178 -6.79 -0.11 6.19
C CYS A 178 -8.05 -0.65 5.49
N MET A 179 -7.91 -1.90 5.04
CA MET A 179 -9.01 -2.74 4.57
C MET A 179 -9.44 -3.68 5.70
N ASP A 180 -10.72 -4.02 5.72
CA ASP A 180 -11.24 -5.13 6.52
C ASP A 180 -10.82 -6.45 5.85
N GLY A 181 -9.60 -6.89 6.17
CA GLY A 181 -9.01 -8.10 5.64
C GLY A 181 -9.82 -9.34 6.03
N GLU A 182 -10.31 -9.41 7.26
CA GLU A 182 -11.09 -10.56 7.75
C GLU A 182 -12.37 -10.74 6.92
N ALA A 183 -13.16 -9.68 6.74
CA ALA A 183 -14.37 -9.74 5.93
C ALA A 183 -14.08 -9.98 4.45
N LEU A 184 -13.00 -9.43 3.90
CA LEU A 184 -12.58 -9.65 2.52
C LEU A 184 -12.23 -11.13 2.26
N TYR A 185 -11.32 -11.71 3.05
CA TYR A 185 -10.91 -13.09 2.87
C TYR A 185 -12.00 -14.09 3.29
N GLY A 186 -12.81 -13.73 4.29
CA GLY A 186 -14.04 -14.46 4.61
C GLY A 186 -15.02 -14.49 3.44
N GLN A 187 -15.15 -13.38 2.70
CA GLN A 187 -15.95 -13.36 1.48
C GLN A 187 -15.34 -14.22 0.38
N ILE A 188 -14.02 -14.28 0.21
CA ILE A 188 -13.39 -15.19 -0.76
C ILE A 188 -13.75 -16.65 -0.47
N LEU A 189 -13.70 -17.06 0.79
CA LEU A 189 -14.07 -18.41 1.21
C LEU A 189 -15.56 -18.71 0.99
N LYS A 190 -16.41 -17.72 1.18
CA LYS A 190 -17.87 -17.84 1.00
C LYS A 190 -18.28 -17.85 -0.47
N ASP A 191 -17.84 -16.84 -1.22
CA ASP A 191 -18.11 -16.65 -2.65
C ASP A 191 -17.15 -15.61 -3.24
N ALA A 192 -16.10 -16.11 -3.92
CA ALA A 192 -15.08 -15.29 -4.58
C ALA A 192 -15.60 -14.48 -5.79
N SER A 193 -16.76 -14.85 -6.38
CA SER A 193 -17.31 -14.10 -7.51
C SER A 193 -17.74 -12.68 -7.10
N VAL A 194 -18.25 -12.53 -5.88
CA VAL A 194 -18.61 -11.22 -5.29
C VAL A 194 -17.39 -10.29 -5.19
N VAL A 195 -16.23 -10.83 -4.82
CA VAL A 195 -14.99 -10.05 -4.73
C VAL A 195 -14.53 -9.61 -6.12
N ARG A 196 -14.55 -10.52 -7.11
CA ARG A 196 -14.19 -10.20 -8.50
C ARG A 196 -15.11 -9.16 -9.12
N GLU A 197 -16.41 -9.26 -8.87
CA GLU A 197 -17.40 -8.30 -9.37
C GLU A 197 -17.17 -6.91 -8.76
N ARG A 198 -17.06 -6.83 -7.43
CA ARG A 198 -17.00 -5.55 -6.72
C ARG A 198 -15.65 -4.83 -6.87
N MET A 199 -14.55 -5.57 -6.97
CA MET A 199 -13.20 -4.98 -7.05
C MET A 199 -12.63 -5.00 -8.47
N GLY A 200 -13.21 -5.79 -9.37
CA GLY A 200 -12.71 -6.00 -10.72
C GLY A 200 -11.68 -7.14 -10.78
N GLU A 201 -11.89 -8.07 -11.70
CA GLU A 201 -11.03 -9.25 -11.89
C GLU A 201 -9.58 -8.88 -12.23
N ALA A 202 -9.37 -7.85 -13.06
CA ALA A 202 -8.03 -7.40 -13.44
C ALA A 202 -7.21 -6.88 -12.25
N ARG A 203 -7.87 -6.37 -11.20
CA ARG A 203 -7.23 -5.79 -10.00
C ARG A 203 -7.03 -6.80 -8.86
N THR A 204 -7.59 -7.99 -8.98
CA THR A 204 -7.63 -9.00 -7.89
C THR A 204 -6.83 -10.26 -8.22
N ARG A 205 -6.05 -10.26 -9.31
CA ARG A 205 -5.31 -11.45 -9.77
C ARG A 205 -4.38 -12.02 -8.70
N HIS A 206 -3.80 -11.14 -7.88
CA HIS A 206 -2.83 -11.45 -6.84
C HIS A 206 -3.39 -11.31 -5.41
N VAL A 207 -4.71 -11.32 -5.25
CA VAL A 207 -5.37 -11.10 -3.93
C VAL A 207 -4.89 -12.09 -2.85
N LEU A 208 -4.52 -13.31 -3.22
CA LEU A 208 -4.04 -14.34 -2.29
C LEU A 208 -2.51 -14.34 -2.07
N ASP A 209 -1.78 -13.46 -2.75
CA ASP A 209 -0.32 -13.44 -2.71
C ASP A 209 0.24 -12.49 -1.63
N ILE A 210 -0.61 -11.89 -0.79
CA ILE A 210 -0.18 -10.95 0.25
C ILE A 210 0.71 -11.65 1.31
N PRO A 211 1.74 -10.97 1.86
CA PRO A 211 2.65 -11.60 2.82
C PRO A 211 1.97 -12.15 4.09
N TYR A 212 0.90 -11.52 4.58
CA TYR A 212 0.16 -11.99 5.76
C TYR A 212 -0.31 -13.43 5.61
N ILE A 213 -0.92 -13.78 4.47
CA ILE A 213 -1.40 -15.14 4.19
C ILE A 213 -0.24 -16.14 4.27
N ALA A 214 0.91 -15.80 3.70
CA ALA A 214 2.07 -16.69 3.71
C ALA A 214 2.70 -16.84 5.11
N ARG A 215 2.52 -15.85 5.99
CA ARG A 215 3.14 -15.80 7.31
C ARG A 215 2.26 -16.40 8.42
N GLU A 216 0.96 -16.12 8.37
CA GLU A 216 0.02 -16.40 9.45
C GLU A 216 -0.92 -17.59 9.14
N SER A 217 -1.04 -18.02 7.89
CA SER A 217 -1.89 -19.16 7.52
C SER A 217 -1.11 -20.47 7.40
N THR A 218 -1.77 -21.57 7.79
CA THR A 218 -1.31 -22.94 7.57
C THR A 218 -1.37 -23.32 6.08
N PRO A 219 -0.60 -24.33 5.63
CA PRO A 219 -0.70 -24.85 4.27
C PRO A 219 -2.14 -25.25 3.85
N GLU A 220 -2.91 -25.81 4.78
CA GLU A 220 -4.30 -26.22 4.57
C GLU A 220 -5.25 -25.02 4.36
N GLU A 221 -5.06 -23.94 5.12
CA GLU A 221 -5.83 -22.69 4.96
C GLU A 221 -5.51 -22.03 3.62
N ILE A 222 -4.22 -21.96 3.24
CA ILE A 222 -3.79 -21.40 1.96
C ILE A 222 -4.40 -22.20 0.80
N GLU A 223 -4.38 -23.52 0.86
CA GLU A 223 -4.97 -24.36 -0.18
C GLU A 223 -6.50 -24.21 -0.24
N THR A 224 -7.14 -24.00 0.90
CA THR A 224 -8.58 -23.73 0.97
C THR A 224 -8.93 -22.39 0.31
N LEU A 225 -8.18 -21.33 0.59
CA LEU A 225 -8.31 -20.02 -0.08
C LEU A 225 -8.10 -20.15 -1.60
N ARG A 226 -7.06 -20.87 -2.04
CA ARG A 226 -6.77 -21.07 -3.47
C ARG A 226 -7.89 -21.81 -4.18
N ARG A 227 -8.44 -22.86 -3.58
CA ARG A 227 -9.59 -23.59 -4.14
C ARG A 227 -10.82 -22.71 -4.26
N ALA A 228 -11.14 -21.94 -3.22
CA ALA A 228 -12.26 -21.00 -3.24
C ALA A 228 -12.10 -19.94 -4.34
N TRP A 229 -10.90 -19.34 -4.45
CA TRP A 229 -10.60 -18.34 -5.46
C TRP A 229 -10.62 -18.90 -6.89
N GLY A 230 -10.18 -20.14 -7.09
CA GLY A 230 -10.13 -20.82 -8.38
C GLY A 230 -11.50 -21.29 -8.90
N GLN A 231 -12.44 -21.62 -8.00
CA GLN A 231 -13.78 -22.08 -8.39
C GLN A 231 -14.61 -20.99 -9.08
N ALA A 232 -14.43 -19.72 -8.69
CA ALA A 232 -15.11 -18.58 -9.32
C ALA A 232 -14.67 -18.31 -10.78
N ALA A 233 -13.55 -18.86 -11.23
CA ALA A 233 -13.02 -18.65 -12.58
C ALA A 233 -13.64 -19.59 -13.65
N ARG A 234 -14.49 -20.54 -13.25
CA ARG A 234 -15.20 -21.41 -14.20
C ARG A 234 -16.59 -20.84 -14.48
N PRO A 235 -16.92 -20.42 -15.71
CA PRO A 235 -18.31 -20.19 -16.05
C PRO A 235 -19.07 -21.49 -15.80
N GLN A 236 -20.18 -21.42 -15.06
CA GLN A 236 -21.12 -22.52 -15.01
C GLN A 236 -21.63 -22.74 -16.43
N ASN A 237 -21.09 -23.75 -17.13
CA ASN A 237 -21.75 -24.29 -18.31
C ASN A 237 -23.07 -24.86 -17.83
N SER A 238 -24.13 -24.07 -17.92
CA SER A 238 -25.51 -24.53 -17.82
C SER A 238 -25.75 -25.45 -18.99
N THR A 239 -25.65 -26.75 -18.72
CA THR A 239 -26.11 -27.82 -19.58
C THR A 239 -27.61 -27.63 -19.84
N VAL A 240 -27.95 -27.01 -20.97
CA VAL A 240 -29.29 -27.14 -21.57
C VAL A 240 -29.21 -28.35 -22.49
N TYR A 241 -29.46 -29.53 -21.93
CA TYR A 241 -30.06 -30.62 -22.71
C TYR A 241 -31.55 -30.56 -22.43
N SER A 242 -32.32 -30.20 -23.45
CA SER A 242 -33.74 -30.52 -23.52
C SER A 242 -33.94 -31.34 -24.78
N ALA A 243 -34.48 -32.54 -24.56
CA ALA A 243 -34.92 -33.51 -25.56
C ALA A 243 -36.19 -33.03 -26.28
#